data_AF-A0A673N655-F1
#
_entry.id   AF-A0A673N655-F1
#
_cell.length_a   1.000
_cell.length_b   1.000
_cell.length_c   1.000
_cell.angle_alpha   90.00
_cell.angle_beta   90.00
_cell.angle_gamma   90.00
#
_symmetry.space_group_name_H-M   'P 1'
#
loop_
_entity.id
_entity.type
_entity.pdbx_description
1 polymer ?
#
loop_
_entity_poly.entity_id
_entity_poly.type
_entity_poly.pdbx_seq_one_letter_code
_entity_poly.pdbx_strand_id
1 'polypeptide(L)'
;VLIAVGIYAKVAKESDPALLLIIVGSLMFTITFFGCFGALRNISLLNFVAILLLQVTAAVLGLLFSEKVQERTEQLMMKAIVRYRDDQDLENVIDFVQKKFKCCGVDSYLDWSKNMYFNASDQNPSLETYGVPFSCCILSGIHHSHFIQLRQIRSVQQKRKRNRSKNLCCNRKS
;
A
#
# COMPACT_ATOMS: atom_id res chain seq x y z
N VAL A 1 -18.38 -17.14 -10.23
CA VAL A 1 -17.16 -17.98 -10.26
C VAL A 1 -16.24 -17.60 -11.42
N LEU A 2 -16.68 -17.61 -12.69
CA LEU A 2 -15.81 -17.27 -13.83
C LEU A 2 -15.28 -15.82 -13.81
N ILE A 3 -16.09 -14.84 -13.41
CA ILE A 3 -15.65 -13.44 -13.24
C ILE A 3 -14.62 -13.31 -12.11
N ALA A 4 -14.82 -14.04 -11.01
CA ALA A 4 -13.87 -14.09 -9.91
C ALA A 4 -12.53 -14.71 -10.35
N VAL A 5 -12.55 -15.75 -11.20
CA VAL A 5 -11.35 -16.34 -11.82
C VAL A 5 -10.62 -15.38 -12.75
N GLY A 6 -11.34 -14.57 -13.53
CA GLY A 6 -10.75 -13.50 -14.34
C GLY A 6 -10.05 -12.43 -13.49
N ILE A 7 -10.65 -12.04 -12.36
CA ILE A 7 -10.04 -11.12 -11.40
C ILE A 7 -8.87 -11.81 -10.66
N TYR A 8 -8.96 -13.10 -10.34
CA TYR A 8 -7.89 -13.87 -9.69
C TYR A 8 -6.60 -13.87 -10.50
N ALA A 9 -6.67 -14.06 -11.82
CA ALA A 9 -5.50 -14.03 -12.68
C ALA A 9 -4.81 -12.66 -12.71
N LYS A 10 -5.59 -11.57 -12.59
CA LYS A 10 -5.07 -10.20 -12.57
C LYS A 10 -4.48 -9.81 -11.21
N VAL A 11 -5.12 -10.22 -10.11
CA VAL A 11 -4.76 -9.83 -8.73
C VAL A 11 -3.62 -10.68 -8.15
N ALA A 12 -3.49 -11.95 -8.54
CA ALA A 12 -2.44 -12.84 -8.05
C ALA A 12 -1.01 -12.41 -8.47
N LYS A 13 -0.89 -11.50 -9.43
CA LYS A 13 0.41 -10.98 -9.86
C LYS A 13 1.01 -9.94 -8.90
N GLU A 14 0.20 -9.28 -8.07
CA GLU A 14 0.59 -8.09 -7.32
C GLU A 14 0.40 -8.21 -5.79
N SER A 15 -0.24 -9.27 -5.27
CA SER A 15 -0.68 -9.33 -3.86
C SER A 15 -0.14 -10.53 -3.06
N ASP A 16 0.04 -10.33 -1.74
CA ASP A 16 0.48 -11.37 -0.81
C ASP A 16 -0.50 -12.58 -0.84
N PRO A 17 -0.02 -13.82 -0.99
CA PRO A 17 -0.87 -14.99 -1.16
C PRO A 17 -1.83 -15.22 0.01
N ALA A 18 -1.46 -14.82 1.23
CA ALA A 18 -2.31 -14.91 2.42
C ALA A 18 -3.51 -13.94 2.37
N LEU A 19 -3.31 -12.71 1.89
CA LEU A 19 -4.39 -11.73 1.75
C LEU A 19 -5.40 -12.19 0.71
N LEU A 20 -4.91 -12.79 -0.37
CA LEU A 20 -5.73 -13.34 -1.44
C LEU A 20 -6.63 -14.47 -0.92
N LEU A 21 -6.08 -15.40 -0.12
CA LEU A 21 -6.86 -16.48 0.48
C LEU A 21 -7.98 -15.97 1.42
N ILE A 22 -7.72 -14.90 2.17
CA ILE A 22 -8.72 -14.28 3.04
C ILE A 22 -9.88 -13.70 2.21
N ILE A 23 -9.57 -12.97 1.13
CA ILE A 23 -10.58 -12.36 0.26
C ILE A 23 -11.43 -13.46 -0.40
N VAL A 24 -10.81 -14.47 -0.98
CA VAL A 24 -11.49 -15.60 -1.62
C VAL A 24 -12.38 -16.35 -0.63
N GLY A 25 -11.86 -16.67 0.56
CA GLY A 25 -12.60 -17.36 1.61
C GLY A 25 -13.84 -16.57 2.04
N SER A 26 -13.72 -15.24 2.17
CA SER A 26 -14.85 -14.37 2.52
C SER A 26 -15.95 -14.36 1.44
N LEU A 27 -15.56 -14.35 0.15
CA LEU A 27 -16.50 -14.39 -0.98
C LEU A 27 -17.22 -15.74 -1.05
N MET A 28 -16.51 -16.85 -0.86
CA MET A 28 -17.12 -18.18 -0.84
C MET A 28 -18.07 -18.35 0.35
N PHE A 29 -17.69 -17.82 1.52
CA PHE A 29 -18.53 -17.86 2.72
C PHE A 29 -19.83 -17.08 2.52
N THR A 30 -19.76 -15.85 1.99
CA THR A 30 -20.96 -15.03 1.75
C THR A 30 -21.90 -15.68 0.75
N ILE A 31 -21.41 -16.16 -0.40
CA ILE A 31 -22.24 -16.86 -1.40
C ILE A 31 -22.93 -18.09 -0.79
N THR A 32 -22.21 -18.89 0.00
CA THR A 32 -22.75 -20.10 0.63
C THR A 32 -23.76 -19.77 1.72
N PHE A 33 -23.49 -18.75 2.53
CA PHE A 33 -24.41 -18.26 3.55
C PHE A 33 -25.73 -17.83 2.91
N PHE A 34 -25.69 -16.91 1.94
CA PHE A 34 -26.90 -16.46 1.24
C PHE A 34 -27.63 -17.60 0.52
N GLY A 35 -26.90 -18.56 -0.07
CA GLY A 35 -27.50 -19.77 -0.65
C GLY A 35 -28.26 -20.63 0.37
N CYS A 36 -27.74 -20.77 1.59
CA CYS A 36 -28.41 -21.49 2.68
C CYS A 36 -29.68 -20.76 3.17
N PHE A 37 -29.66 -19.42 3.27
CA PHE A 37 -30.86 -18.63 3.58
C PHE A 37 -31.93 -18.72 2.48
N GLY A 38 -31.52 -18.89 1.22
CA GLY A 38 -32.44 -19.14 0.11
C GLY A 38 -33.17 -20.48 0.20
N ALA A 39 -32.57 -21.48 0.86
CA ALA A 39 -33.14 -22.81 1.03
C ALA A 39 -34.07 -22.94 2.27
N LEU A 40 -33.93 -22.05 3.26
CA LEU A 40 -34.78 -22.00 4.45
C LEU A 40 -36.16 -21.43 4.08
N ARG A 41 -37.05 -22.37 3.77
CA ARG A 41 -38.40 -22.24 3.21
C ARG A 41 -39.35 -21.39 4.09
N ASN A 42 -39.27 -20.06 4.02
CA ASN A 42 -40.34 -19.12 4.45
C ASN A 42 -40.13 -17.65 4.05
N ILE A 43 -39.02 -17.30 3.38
CA ILE A 43 -38.82 -15.98 2.80
C ILE A 43 -39.20 -16.07 1.31
N SER A 44 -40.10 -15.21 0.85
CA SER A 44 -40.55 -15.14 -0.55
C SER A 44 -39.34 -15.18 -1.50
N LEU A 45 -39.38 -16.07 -2.51
CA LEU A 45 -38.39 -16.18 -3.61
C LEU A 45 -37.95 -14.80 -4.15
N LEU A 46 -38.83 -13.80 -4.09
CA LEU A 46 -38.55 -12.41 -4.46
C LEU A 46 -37.40 -11.75 -3.68
N ASN A 47 -37.29 -11.96 -2.36
CA ASN A 47 -36.23 -11.34 -1.55
C ASN A 47 -34.86 -11.94 -1.87
N PHE A 48 -34.81 -13.25 -2.16
CA PHE A 48 -33.57 -13.89 -2.58
C PHE A 48 -33.11 -13.37 -3.95
N VAL A 49 -34.04 -13.26 -4.90
CA VAL A 49 -33.77 -12.67 -6.22
C VAL A 49 -33.33 -11.20 -6.08
N ALA A 50 -33.95 -10.42 -5.20
CA ALA A 50 -33.56 -9.02 -4.94
C ALA A 50 -32.12 -8.90 -4.39
N ILE A 51 -31.73 -9.76 -3.45
CA ILE A 51 -30.35 -9.78 -2.90
C ILE A 51 -29.34 -10.19 -3.97
N LEU A 52 -29.68 -11.18 -4.81
CA LEU A 52 -28.81 -11.58 -5.92
C LEU A 52 -28.65 -10.45 -6.96
N LEU A 53 -29.74 -9.77 -7.31
CA LEU A 53 -29.69 -8.62 -8.21
C LEU A 53 -28.86 -7.48 -7.62
N LEU A 54 -28.97 -7.22 -6.31
CA LEU A 54 -28.13 -6.24 -5.62
C LEU A 54 -26.65 -6.62 -5.69
N GLN A 55 -26.29 -7.89 -5.47
CA GLN A 55 -24.90 -8.34 -5.56
C GLN A 55 -24.34 -8.22 -6.98
N VAL A 56 -25.13 -8.58 -8.01
CA VAL A 56 -24.71 -8.41 -9.42
C VAL A 56 -24.53 -6.94 -9.75
N THR A 57 -25.46 -6.08 -9.31
CA THR A 57 -25.38 -4.63 -9.52
C THR A 57 -24.14 -4.05 -8.82
N ALA A 58 -23.87 -4.44 -7.58
CA ALA A 58 -22.68 -4.01 -6.84
C ALA A 58 -21.39 -4.48 -7.51
N ALA A 59 -21.34 -5.71 -8.02
CA ALA A 59 -20.19 -6.23 -8.75
C ALA A 59 -19.94 -5.45 -10.06
N VAL A 60 -20.99 -5.17 -10.84
CA VAL A 60 -20.89 -4.39 -12.07
C VAL A 60 -20.46 -2.95 -11.76
N LEU A 61 -21.06 -2.32 -10.75
CA LEU A 61 -20.65 -0.99 -10.30
C LEU A 61 -19.18 -0.96 -9.85
N GLY A 62 -18.73 -1.97 -9.11
CA GLY A 62 -17.33 -2.10 -8.70
C GLY A 62 -16.37 -2.18 -9.88
N LEU A 63 -16.75 -2.90 -10.95
CA LEU A 63 -15.95 -2.97 -12.18
C LEU A 63 -15.92 -1.63 -12.93
N LEU A 64 -17.07 -0.96 -13.06
CA LEU A 64 -17.15 0.33 -13.76
C LEU A 64 -16.42 1.46 -13.01
N PHE A 65 -16.46 1.44 -11.67
CA PHE A 65 -15.82 2.47 -10.84
C PHE A 65 -14.36 2.18 -10.52
N SER A 66 -13.80 1.03 -10.91
CA SER A 66 -12.42 0.64 -10.58
C SER A 66 -11.40 1.72 -11.01
N GLU A 67 -11.49 2.20 -12.25
CA GLU A 67 -10.62 3.26 -12.79
C GLU A 67 -10.78 4.56 -12.00
N LYS A 68 -12.02 4.94 -11.66
CA LYS A 68 -12.26 6.17 -10.93
C LYS A 68 -11.74 6.10 -9.51
N VAL A 69 -11.85 4.94 -8.87
CA VAL A 69 -11.29 4.69 -7.53
C VAL A 69 -9.77 4.77 -7.57
N GLN A 70 -9.12 4.24 -8.60
CA GLN A 70 -7.68 4.35 -8.77
C GLN A 70 -7.23 5.82 -8.87
N GLU A 71 -7.83 6.61 -9.78
CA GLU A 71 -7.49 8.03 -9.95
C GLU A 71 -7.68 8.83 -8.65
N ARG A 72 -8.77 8.57 -7.92
CA ARG A 72 -9.02 9.21 -6.62
C ARG A 72 -7.98 8.80 -5.58
N THR A 73 -7.59 7.53 -5.57
CA THR A 73 -6.57 7.02 -4.65
C THR A 73 -5.22 7.63 -4.94
N GLU A 74 -4.82 7.75 -6.21
CA GLU A 74 -3.59 8.43 -6.62
C GLU A 74 -3.59 9.90 -6.18
N GLN A 75 -4.69 10.63 -6.40
CA GLN A 75 -4.84 12.02 -5.96
C GLN A 75 -4.72 12.16 -4.43
N LEU A 76 -5.34 11.24 -3.68
CA LEU A 76 -5.27 11.24 -2.22
C LEU A 76 -3.86 10.92 -1.73
N MET A 77 -3.19 9.93 -2.32
CA MET A 77 -1.81 9.58 -1.99
C MET A 77 -0.84 10.71 -2.34
N MET A 78 -1.03 11.41 -3.46
CA MET A 78 -0.24 12.58 -3.81
C MET A 78 -0.39 13.70 -2.77
N LYS A 79 -1.61 13.96 -2.30
CA LYS A 79 -1.84 14.92 -1.19
C LYS A 79 -1.20 14.46 0.11
N ALA A 80 -1.24 13.15 0.38
CA ALA A 80 -0.60 12.55 1.55
C ALA A 80 0.92 12.73 1.52
N ILE A 81 1.57 12.61 0.35
CA ILE A 81 3.01 12.88 0.18
C ILE A 81 3.35 14.34 0.48
N VAL A 82 2.55 15.28 -0.03
CA VAL A 82 2.77 16.73 0.21
C VAL A 82 2.63 17.10 1.69
N ARG A 83 1.79 16.36 2.43
CA ARG A 83 1.54 16.56 3.86
C ARG A 83 2.26 15.55 4.75
N TYR A 84 3.26 14.84 4.21
CA TYR A 84 3.90 13.72 4.90
C TYR A 84 4.47 14.08 6.29
N ARG A 85 4.94 15.33 6.46
CA ARG A 85 5.50 15.84 7.72
C ARG A 85 4.48 16.56 8.63
N ASP A 86 3.23 16.68 8.23
CA ASP A 86 2.21 17.37 9.03
C ASP A 86 1.82 16.53 10.26
N ASP A 87 1.67 15.21 10.09
CA ASP A 87 1.16 14.30 11.10
C ASP A 87 2.04 13.04 11.23
N GLN A 88 2.40 12.67 12.47
CA GLN A 88 3.23 11.49 12.74
C GLN A 88 2.53 10.17 12.35
N ASP A 89 1.20 10.11 12.47
CA ASP A 89 0.43 8.94 12.07
C ASP A 89 0.45 8.75 10.54
N LEU A 90 0.40 9.84 9.77
CA LEU A 90 0.48 9.80 8.33
C LEU A 90 1.86 9.32 7.86
N GLU A 91 2.93 9.80 8.49
CA GLU A 91 4.30 9.34 8.27
C GLU A 91 4.41 7.81 8.49
N ASN A 92 3.92 7.31 9.62
CA ASN A 92 3.96 5.88 9.95
C ASN A 92 3.19 5.01 8.95
N VAL A 93 2.00 5.45 8.52
CA VAL A 93 1.16 4.70 7.57
C VAL A 93 1.83 4.65 6.20
N ILE A 94 2.32 5.78 5.69
CA ILE A 94 3.01 5.84 4.39
C ILE A 94 4.27 4.98 4.42
N ASP A 95 5.05 5.05 5.50
CA ASP A 95 6.23 4.22 5.69
C ASP A 95 5.93 2.72 5.74
N PHE A 96 4.82 2.35 6.41
CA PHE A 96 4.37 0.97 6.46
C PHE A 96 3.97 0.46 5.08
N VAL A 97 3.15 1.23 4.35
CA VAL A 97 2.72 0.90 2.98
C VAL A 97 3.93 0.74 2.07
N GLN A 98 4.85 1.69 2.06
CA GLN A 98 6.03 1.64 1.20
C GLN A 98 6.96 0.47 1.51
N LYS A 99 7.14 0.12 2.80
CA LYS A 99 7.91 -1.09 3.18
C LYS A 99 7.19 -2.37 2.82
N LYS A 100 5.87 -2.43 3.04
CA LYS A 100 5.05 -3.62 2.83
C LYS A 100 4.93 -3.97 1.36
N PHE A 101 4.68 -2.98 0.50
CA PHE A 101 4.53 -3.14 -0.95
C PHE A 101 5.84 -2.90 -1.72
N LYS A 102 6.93 -2.54 -1.03
CA LYS A 102 8.26 -2.25 -1.61
C LYS A 102 8.25 -1.14 -2.69
N CYS A 103 7.23 -0.30 -2.70
CA CYS A 103 7.06 0.83 -3.60
C CYS A 103 7.71 2.12 -3.03
N CYS A 104 7.79 3.16 -3.84
CA CYS A 104 8.24 4.48 -3.41
C CYS A 104 7.57 5.57 -4.23
N GLY A 105 6.85 6.48 -3.56
CA GLY A 105 6.01 7.47 -4.23
C GLY A 105 4.65 6.89 -4.64
N VAL A 106 3.89 7.65 -5.45
CA VAL A 106 2.63 7.17 -6.02
C VAL A 106 2.90 6.45 -7.33
N ASP A 107 3.58 7.13 -8.24
CA ASP A 107 4.03 6.58 -9.52
C ASP A 107 5.56 6.38 -9.51
N SER A 108 6.29 7.36 -8.95
CA SER A 108 7.76 7.31 -8.92
C SER A 108 8.34 7.96 -7.67
N TYR A 109 9.60 7.65 -7.37
CA TYR A 109 10.36 8.31 -6.30
C TYR A 109 10.46 9.82 -6.49
N LEU A 110 10.31 10.31 -7.73
CA LEU A 110 10.31 11.74 -8.07
C LEU A 110 9.10 12.48 -7.48
N ASP A 111 8.02 11.80 -7.11
CA ASP A 111 6.85 12.44 -6.49
C ASP A 111 7.19 13.13 -5.17
N TRP A 112 8.25 12.69 -4.50
CA TRP A 112 8.76 13.32 -3.29
C TRP A 112 9.27 14.75 -3.53
N SER A 113 9.65 15.12 -4.76
CA SER A 113 10.03 16.50 -5.08
C SER A 113 8.90 17.52 -4.88
N LYS A 114 7.63 17.08 -4.86
CA LYS A 114 6.46 17.94 -4.62
C LYS A 114 6.27 18.31 -3.14
N ASN A 115 6.93 17.58 -2.23
CA ASN A 115 6.89 17.86 -0.81
C ASN A 115 7.93 18.92 -0.42
N MET A 116 7.54 19.92 0.39
CA MET A 116 8.41 21.07 0.73
C MET A 116 9.74 20.69 1.40
N TYR A 117 9.81 19.55 2.09
CA TYR A 117 11.02 19.10 2.78
C TYR A 117 12.00 18.34 1.88
N PHE A 118 11.50 17.75 0.78
CA PHE A 118 12.27 16.91 -0.15
C PHE A 118 12.48 17.59 -1.52
N ASN A 119 11.84 18.74 -1.74
CA ASN A 119 11.86 19.48 -2.99
C ASN A 119 13.30 19.83 -3.43
N ALA A 120 13.61 19.53 -4.70
CA ALA A 120 14.87 19.75 -5.37
C ALA A 120 15.04 21.24 -5.75
N SER A 121 15.14 22.10 -4.73
CA SER A 121 15.45 23.52 -4.92
C SER A 121 16.53 23.96 -3.93
N ASP A 122 17.50 24.72 -4.45
CA ASP A 122 18.65 25.21 -3.69
C ASP A 122 18.27 26.23 -2.60
N GLN A 123 17.03 26.73 -2.63
CA GLN A 123 16.47 27.64 -1.62
C GLN A 123 15.85 26.90 -0.42
N ASN A 124 15.69 25.58 -0.47
CA ASN A 124 15.10 24.83 0.64
C ASN A 124 16.14 24.62 1.76
N PRO A 125 15.92 25.14 2.97
CA PRO A 125 16.85 24.97 4.11
C PRO A 125 16.81 23.55 4.70
N SER A 126 16.05 22.63 4.11
CA SER A 126 15.81 21.29 4.63
C SER A 126 17.02 20.38 4.43
N LEU A 127 17.39 19.60 5.44
CA LEU A 127 18.49 18.62 5.38
C LEU A 127 18.15 17.35 4.57
N GLU A 128 16.94 17.31 4.01
CA GLU A 128 16.37 16.20 3.25
C GLU A 128 16.04 16.58 1.79
N THR A 129 16.41 17.79 1.36
CA THR A 129 16.34 18.24 -0.04
C THR A 129 17.07 17.23 -0.95
N TYR A 130 16.50 16.99 -2.14
CA TYR A 130 16.98 15.98 -3.11
C TYR A 130 16.90 14.52 -2.61
N GLY A 131 16.23 14.26 -1.48
CA GLY A 131 16.10 12.94 -0.87
C GLY A 131 14.71 12.31 -0.97
N VAL A 132 14.61 11.10 -0.42
CA VAL A 132 13.34 10.38 -0.20
C VAL A 132 13.32 9.85 1.23
N PRO A 133 12.14 9.48 1.78
CA PRO A 133 12.06 8.89 3.11
C PRO A 133 12.82 7.58 3.23
N PHE A 134 13.16 7.21 4.47
CA PHE A 134 13.93 6.00 4.74
C PHE A 134 13.18 4.71 4.37
N SER A 135 11.85 4.73 4.34
CA SER A 135 10.99 3.62 3.88
C SER A 135 11.16 3.30 2.40
N CYS A 136 11.50 4.30 1.58
CA CYS A 136 11.84 4.13 0.16
C CYS A 136 13.23 3.53 -0.07
N CYS A 137 14.13 3.57 0.93
CA CYS A 137 15.50 3.15 0.78
C CYS A 137 15.67 1.63 0.90
N ILE A 138 16.25 1.01 -0.13
CA ILE A 138 16.66 -0.39 -0.07
C ILE A 138 18.01 -0.46 0.64
N LEU A 139 18.04 -1.00 1.87
CA LEU A 139 19.30 -1.43 2.49
C LEU A 139 19.86 -2.63 1.72
N SER A 140 20.59 -2.36 0.65
CA SER A 140 21.34 -3.38 -0.07
C SER A 140 22.55 -3.78 0.79
N GLY A 141 22.44 -4.90 1.50
CA GLY A 141 23.61 -5.63 2.01
C GLY A 141 24.28 -5.10 3.28
N ILE A 142 23.53 -4.94 4.37
CA ILE A 142 24.09 -5.22 5.70
C ILE A 142 23.31 -6.38 6.28
N HIS A 143 23.88 -7.57 6.05
CA HIS A 143 23.71 -8.82 6.77
C HIS A 143 22.79 -8.74 8.01
N HIS A 144 21.68 -9.49 7.95
CA HIS A 144 20.68 -9.70 8.99
C HIS A 144 21.22 -10.36 10.29
N SER A 145 22.55 -10.46 10.46
CA SER A 145 23.17 -11.25 11.54
C SER A 145 23.99 -10.42 12.55
N HIS A 146 23.68 -9.14 12.74
CA HIS A 146 24.37 -8.32 13.76
C HIS A 146 23.44 -7.58 14.72
N PHE A 147 22.26 -8.14 14.99
CA PHE A 147 21.31 -7.60 15.97
C PHE A 147 21.57 -8.05 17.43
N ILE A 148 22.56 -8.93 17.69
CA ILE A 148 22.83 -9.43 19.06
C ILE A 148 24.06 -8.82 19.74
N GLN A 149 24.95 -8.09 19.07
CA GLN A 149 26.06 -7.44 19.78
C GLN A 149 26.13 -5.96 19.44
N LEU A 150 25.82 -5.15 20.45
CA LEU A 150 26.28 -3.78 20.73
C LEU A 150 25.15 -2.90 21.30
N ARG A 151 24.55 -3.37 22.41
CA ARG A 151 24.34 -2.45 23.55
C ARG A 151 25.73 -1.94 23.93
N GLN A 152 25.89 -0.62 24.07
CA GLN A 152 27.15 0.11 24.36
C GLN A 152 28.03 0.43 23.14
N ILE A 153 27.73 1.52 22.42
CA ILE A 153 28.65 2.66 22.24
C ILE A 153 27.89 3.81 21.56
N ARG A 154 27.96 4.97 22.22
CA ARG A 154 27.16 6.19 22.06
C ARG A 154 27.42 6.92 20.74
N SER A 155 26.33 7.47 20.18
CA SER A 155 26.19 8.70 19.37
C SER A 155 26.98 8.92 18.06
N VAL A 156 28.22 8.44 17.89
CA VAL A 156 29.06 8.77 16.71
C VAL A 156 28.81 7.82 15.52
N GLN A 157 28.59 6.53 15.79
CA GLN A 157 28.30 5.54 14.75
C GLN A 157 26.89 5.70 14.17
N GLN A 158 25.94 6.26 14.93
CA GLN A 158 24.60 6.60 14.44
C GLN A 158 24.68 7.64 13.31
N LYS A 159 25.54 8.65 13.46
CA LYS A 159 25.72 9.75 12.48
C LYS A 159 26.45 9.26 11.22
N ARG A 160 27.47 8.39 11.37
CA ARG A 160 28.16 7.74 10.24
C ARG A 160 27.29 6.71 9.52
N LYS A 161 26.50 5.89 10.22
CA LYS A 161 25.51 4.99 9.60
C LYS A 161 24.40 5.78 8.92
N ARG A 162 23.91 6.89 9.51
CA ARG A 162 22.93 7.79 8.89
C ARG A 162 23.50 8.42 7.61
N ASN A 163 24.75 8.90 7.61
CA ASN A 163 25.40 9.43 6.39
C ASN A 163 25.67 8.35 5.33
N ARG A 164 26.09 7.14 5.73
CA ARG A 164 26.31 6.04 4.78
C ARG A 164 24.99 5.51 4.20
N SER A 165 23.93 5.49 5.00
CA SER A 165 22.58 5.12 4.56
C SER A 165 22.00 6.18 3.61
N LYS A 166 22.20 7.48 3.88
CA LYS A 166 21.83 8.57 2.94
C LYS A 166 22.52 8.40 1.58
N ASN A 167 23.82 8.08 1.57
CA ASN A 167 24.56 7.86 0.32
C ASN A 167 24.15 6.58 -0.43
N LEU A 168 23.62 5.55 0.26
CA LEU A 168 23.09 4.34 -0.38
C LEU A 168 21.67 4.53 -0.96
N CYS A 169 20.84 5.40 -0.35
CA CYS A 169 19.51 5.71 -0.86
C CYS A 169 19.54 6.40 -2.24
N CYS A 170 20.52 7.29 -2.47
CA CYS A 170 20.64 8.08 -3.70
C CYS A 170 20.94 7.25 -4.96
N ASN A 171 21.42 6.01 -4.85
CA ASN A 171 22.09 5.33 -5.97
C ASN A 171 21.34 4.11 -6.52
N ARG A 172 20.06 3.87 -6.16
CA ARG A 172 19.45 2.55 -6.44
C ARG A 172 17.94 2.42 -6.67
N LYS A 173 17.24 3.45 -7.15
CA LYS A 173 15.95 3.27 -7.83
C LYS A 173 15.88 4.22 -9.04
N SER A 174 16.66 3.89 -10.06
CA SER A 174 16.34 4.26 -11.44
C SER A 174 15.32 3.26 -11.99
#